data_AF-A0A6P5LZN7-F1
#
_entry.id   AF-A0A6P5LZN7-F1
#
_cell.length_a   1.000
_cell.length_b   1.000
_cell.length_c   1.000
_cell.angle_alpha   90.00
_cell.angle_beta   90.00
_cell.angle_gamma   90.00
#
_symmetry.space_group_name_H-M   'P 1'
#
loop_
_entity.id
_entity.type
_entity.pdbx_description
1 polymer ?
#
loop_
_entity_poly.entity_id
_entity_poly.type
_entity_poly.pdbx_seq_one_letter_code
_entity_poly.pdbx_strand_id
1 'polypeptide(L)'
;MAPRRRRKKHSAPVASRTQVALSSPVSGPSIDALGFVSLESNVPGLSQVILQKLNMKSYEEYKAVVNGESPGSGFGIHSLSDMFQRLEDTFQFCAQCRVLPNQLSDSKILRRCKRCRNVYYCSPECQRADWPVHKRVCWELRLVAIDRLVEWLVVTGDFSLPSGPWPWPPGAVRDWDTWFSMWGAQLDTMLESVLASHAMSTLWDSVGRPRPDPDSLRGSLRRLLTDTLSQPLTVGLGLRTLVGNTAKLGGITVHVVGASHVETFLTSHGAYEELQHMFPGSGGLHVVMVGVDLAVESLPQFTSVLPATPATIQLSSYRGLYHDFWEEQIEMGQAVSPDLVAGFHPGFHASQDLMAGWLPTLLLLRDYEIPTIFTVYSQQELTASLQILMELEIRIIAYGDNPFASLKPEQAYTNPNKQPVYCSAYYIMFRGTSHQLDGEEAVGKMDSSI
;
A
#
# COMPACT_ATOMS: atom_id res chain seq x y z
N MET A 1 26.65 -57.58 -57.01
CA MET A 1 25.23 -57.29 -56.74
C MET A 1 24.96 -57.40 -55.23
N ALA A 2 24.58 -56.26 -54.65
CA ALA A 2 23.90 -55.96 -53.37
C ALA A 2 24.07 -56.83 -52.11
N PRO A 3 24.50 -56.23 -50.97
CA PRO A 3 24.33 -56.75 -49.62
C PRO A 3 23.06 -56.21 -48.90
N ARG A 4 22.68 -56.95 -47.86
CA ARG A 4 21.44 -56.88 -47.07
C ARG A 4 21.18 -55.56 -46.33
N ARG A 5 19.90 -55.18 -46.27
CA ARG A 5 19.31 -54.00 -45.60
C ARG A 5 19.48 -54.02 -44.07
N ARG A 6 19.97 -52.90 -43.50
CA ARG A 6 19.89 -52.55 -42.06
C ARG A 6 18.65 -51.68 -41.81
N ARG A 7 17.89 -52.01 -40.75
CA ARG A 7 16.79 -51.20 -40.19
C ARG A 7 17.35 -49.89 -39.60
N LYS A 8 16.87 -48.74 -40.08
CA LYS A 8 17.11 -47.43 -39.47
C LYS A 8 16.07 -47.19 -38.36
N LYS A 9 16.54 -46.93 -37.13
CA LYS A 9 15.75 -46.30 -36.06
C LYS A 9 15.68 -44.80 -36.37
N HIS A 10 14.48 -44.24 -36.45
CA HIS A 10 14.28 -42.80 -36.49
C HIS A 10 14.28 -42.26 -35.05
N SER A 11 15.28 -41.45 -34.72
CA SER A 11 15.29 -40.59 -33.53
C SER A 11 14.49 -39.32 -33.84
N ALA A 12 13.42 -39.06 -33.07
CA ALA A 12 12.71 -37.79 -33.10
C ALA A 12 13.59 -36.67 -32.47
N PRO A 13 13.49 -35.42 -32.93
CA PRO A 13 14.29 -34.32 -32.39
C PRO A 13 13.77 -33.95 -31.00
N VAL A 14 14.68 -33.91 -30.02
CA VAL A 14 14.42 -33.29 -28.72
C VAL A 14 14.33 -31.78 -28.96
N ALA A 15 13.12 -31.22 -28.85
CA ALA A 15 12.94 -29.79 -28.83
C ALA A 15 13.59 -29.23 -27.56
N SER A 16 14.68 -28.48 -27.74
CA SER A 16 15.34 -27.73 -26.68
C SER A 16 14.36 -26.70 -26.13
N ARG A 17 13.90 -26.92 -24.90
CA ARG A 17 13.23 -25.90 -24.10
C ARG A 17 14.27 -24.81 -23.81
N THR A 18 14.19 -23.70 -24.53
CA THR A 18 14.96 -22.50 -24.18
C THR A 18 14.41 -21.99 -22.86
N GLN A 19 15.00 -22.42 -21.74
CA GLN A 19 14.85 -21.72 -20.47
C GLN A 19 15.54 -20.37 -20.66
N VAL A 20 14.75 -19.31 -20.83
CA VAL A 20 15.24 -17.96 -20.64
C VAL A 20 15.52 -17.85 -19.15
N ALA A 21 16.80 -17.90 -18.78
CA ALA A 21 17.24 -17.59 -17.43
C ALA A 21 16.80 -16.15 -17.12
N LEU A 22 16.02 -15.96 -16.05
CA LEU A 22 15.85 -14.65 -15.45
C LEU A 22 17.21 -14.23 -14.91
N SER A 23 17.91 -13.38 -15.66
CA SER A 23 19.09 -12.67 -15.17
C SER A 23 18.64 -11.70 -14.08
N SER A 24 19.15 -11.89 -12.87
CA SER A 24 19.03 -10.93 -11.76
C SER A 24 20.01 -9.78 -11.94
N PRO A 25 19.52 -8.54 -12.01
CA PRO A 25 20.22 -7.45 -11.37
C PRO A 25 19.21 -6.57 -10.63
N VAL A 26 18.70 -7.03 -9.47
CA VAL A 26 17.94 -6.13 -8.58
C VAL A 26 18.91 -5.61 -7.52
N SER A 27 19.26 -4.34 -7.64
CA SER A 27 19.99 -3.59 -6.63
C SER A 27 19.08 -3.33 -5.44
N GLY A 28 19.26 -4.09 -4.35
CA GLY A 28 18.66 -3.86 -3.04
C GLY A 28 17.34 -4.59 -2.76
N PRO A 29 16.97 -4.78 -1.48
CA PRO A 29 15.72 -5.43 -1.10
C PRO A 29 14.54 -4.49 -1.41
N SER A 30 13.65 -4.93 -2.31
CA SER A 30 12.46 -4.16 -2.73
C SER A 30 11.22 -5.02 -2.55
N ILE A 31 10.24 -4.50 -1.82
CA ILE A 31 8.97 -5.19 -1.54
C ILE A 31 8.18 -5.44 -2.83
N ASP A 32 8.27 -4.53 -3.80
CA ASP A 32 7.63 -4.66 -5.12
C ASP A 32 8.22 -5.83 -5.91
N ALA A 33 9.53 -6.05 -5.81
CA ALA A 33 10.20 -7.16 -6.48
C ALA A 33 9.74 -8.50 -5.91
N LEU A 34 9.60 -8.59 -4.58
CA LEU A 34 9.04 -9.77 -3.91
C LEU A 34 7.57 -9.98 -4.29
N GLY A 35 6.80 -8.90 -4.39
CA GLY A 35 5.42 -8.92 -4.88
C GLY A 35 5.32 -9.52 -6.28
N PHE A 36 6.17 -9.06 -7.20
CA PHE A 36 6.23 -9.55 -8.58
C PHE A 36 6.61 -11.04 -8.67
N VAL A 37 7.60 -11.50 -7.89
CA VAL A 37 7.99 -12.92 -7.80
C VAL A 37 6.86 -13.78 -7.22
N SER A 38 6.12 -13.26 -6.25
CA SER A 38 4.95 -13.92 -5.68
C SER A 38 3.84 -14.15 -6.70
N LEU A 39 3.74 -13.29 -7.73
CA LEU A 39 2.76 -13.48 -8.81
C LEU A 39 2.98 -14.81 -9.54
N GLU A 40 4.20 -15.04 -9.97
CA GLU A 40 4.58 -16.22 -10.75
C GLU A 40 4.48 -17.51 -9.91
N SER A 41 4.83 -17.41 -8.62
CA SER A 41 4.78 -18.55 -7.69
C SER A 41 3.33 -19.00 -7.41
N ASN A 42 2.40 -18.06 -7.28
CA ASN A 42 1.00 -18.34 -6.96
C ASN A 42 0.15 -18.64 -8.21
N VAL A 43 0.47 -17.99 -9.33
CA VAL A 43 -0.22 -18.15 -10.62
C VAL A 43 0.82 -18.15 -11.74
N PRO A 44 1.35 -19.33 -12.13
CA PRO A 44 2.36 -19.43 -13.17
C PRO A 44 1.93 -18.78 -14.49
N GLY A 45 2.77 -17.87 -15.01
CA GLY A 45 2.54 -17.07 -16.20
C GLY A 45 1.81 -15.75 -15.98
N LEU A 46 1.30 -15.46 -14.78
CA LEU A 46 0.57 -14.22 -14.52
C LEU A 46 1.45 -12.98 -14.71
N SER A 47 2.69 -13.03 -14.24
CA SER A 47 3.67 -11.94 -14.40
C SER A 47 3.80 -11.49 -15.87
N GLN A 48 3.86 -12.46 -16.80
CA GLN A 48 3.93 -12.22 -18.23
C GLN A 48 2.64 -11.63 -18.80
N VAL A 49 1.47 -12.07 -18.28
CA VAL A 49 0.17 -11.47 -18.66
C VAL A 49 0.13 -10.01 -18.26
N ILE A 50 0.58 -9.65 -17.05
CA ILE A 50 0.63 -8.26 -16.58
C ILE A 50 1.49 -7.41 -17.52
N LEU A 51 2.73 -7.84 -17.77
CA LEU A 51 3.64 -7.13 -18.65
C LEU A 51 3.05 -6.96 -20.06
N GLN A 52 2.51 -8.03 -20.64
CA GLN A 52 1.88 -7.98 -21.97
C GLN A 52 0.68 -7.02 -22.01
N LYS A 53 -0.19 -7.03 -21.00
CA LYS A 53 -1.40 -6.18 -20.95
C LYS A 53 -1.07 -4.72 -20.70
N LEU A 54 0.05 -4.42 -20.06
CA LEU A 54 0.58 -3.07 -19.87
C LEU A 54 1.54 -2.64 -20.99
N ASN A 55 1.77 -3.49 -21.99
CA ASN A 55 2.74 -3.29 -23.07
C ASN A 55 4.17 -3.02 -22.60
N MET A 56 4.60 -3.74 -21.55
CA MET A 56 5.93 -3.71 -20.97
C MET A 56 6.70 -4.98 -21.32
N LYS A 57 8.02 -4.88 -21.43
CA LYS A 57 8.92 -5.97 -21.84
C LYS A 57 9.55 -6.67 -20.65
N SER A 58 9.70 -5.98 -19.52
CA SER A 58 10.34 -6.54 -18.33
C SER A 58 9.82 -5.90 -17.04
N TYR A 59 10.18 -6.51 -15.91
CA TYR A 59 9.89 -5.97 -14.58
C TYR A 59 10.58 -4.61 -14.36
N GLU A 60 11.77 -4.41 -14.90
CA GLU A 60 12.51 -3.14 -14.79
C GLU A 60 11.75 -2.01 -15.49
N GLU A 61 11.15 -2.27 -16.66
CA GLU A 61 10.30 -1.29 -17.35
C GLU A 61 9.02 -1.01 -16.57
N TYR A 62 8.39 -2.04 -15.98
CA TYR A 62 7.25 -1.85 -15.06
C TYR A 62 7.64 -0.98 -13.86
N LYS A 63 8.76 -1.29 -13.21
CA LYS A 63 9.26 -0.56 -12.04
C LYS A 63 9.60 0.89 -12.36
N ALA A 64 10.22 1.15 -13.52
CA ALA A 64 10.51 2.50 -13.99
C ALA A 64 9.23 3.34 -14.11
N VAL A 65 8.19 2.80 -14.76
CA VAL A 65 6.91 3.49 -14.93
C VAL A 65 6.21 3.72 -13.59
N VAL A 66 6.21 2.75 -12.69
CA VAL A 66 5.64 2.89 -11.34
C VAL A 66 6.36 3.97 -10.54
N ASN A 67 7.68 4.10 -10.72
CA ASN A 67 8.48 5.17 -10.12
C ASN A 67 8.31 6.54 -10.81
N GLY A 68 7.37 6.67 -11.74
CA GLY A 68 7.05 7.92 -12.41
C GLY A 68 7.94 8.26 -13.60
N GLU A 69 8.77 7.34 -14.08
CA GLU A 69 9.46 7.55 -15.36
C GLU A 69 8.45 7.58 -16.51
N SER A 70 8.70 8.44 -17.50
CA SER A 70 7.81 8.57 -18.66
C SER A 70 7.67 7.21 -19.32
N PRO A 71 6.43 6.70 -19.47
CA PRO A 71 6.22 5.43 -20.15
C PRO A 71 6.79 5.52 -21.56
N GLY A 72 7.40 4.44 -22.05
CA GLY A 72 7.79 4.36 -23.46
C GLY A 72 6.61 4.72 -24.37
N SER A 73 6.89 5.17 -25.60
CA SER A 73 5.90 5.66 -26.59
C SER A 73 4.77 4.67 -26.95
N GLY A 74 4.75 3.48 -26.35
CA GLY A 74 3.73 2.46 -26.46
C GLY A 74 2.90 2.20 -25.20
N PHE A 75 2.89 3.03 -24.17
CA PHE A 75 1.97 2.84 -23.03
C PHE A 75 0.52 3.00 -23.51
N GLY A 76 -0.07 1.87 -23.87
CA GLY A 76 -1.19 1.78 -24.81
C GLY A 76 -2.54 2.06 -24.20
N ILE A 77 -2.64 2.97 -23.23
CA ILE A 77 -3.92 3.37 -22.64
C ILE A 77 -4.42 4.59 -23.42
N HIS A 78 -5.40 4.36 -24.30
CA HIS A 78 -5.93 5.41 -25.19
C HIS A 78 -7.26 6.00 -24.74
N SER A 79 -7.90 5.41 -23.72
CA SER A 79 -9.14 5.91 -23.13
C SER A 79 -9.34 5.34 -21.72
N LEU A 80 -10.30 5.91 -20.99
CA LEU A 80 -10.69 5.43 -19.67
C LEU A 80 -11.23 3.98 -19.72
N SER A 81 -11.98 3.63 -20.77
CA SER A 81 -12.50 2.28 -20.96
C SER A 81 -11.38 1.26 -21.23
N ASP A 82 -10.38 1.65 -22.03
CA ASP A 82 -9.19 0.83 -22.31
C ASP A 82 -8.36 0.58 -21.05
N MET A 83 -8.19 1.61 -20.21
CA MET A 83 -7.56 1.48 -18.88
C MET A 83 -8.26 0.43 -18.02
N PHE A 84 -9.57 0.55 -17.83
CA PHE A 84 -10.34 -0.38 -17.00
C PHE A 84 -10.33 -1.80 -17.55
N GLN A 85 -10.39 -1.95 -18.88
CA GLN A 85 -10.31 -3.26 -19.52
C GLN A 85 -8.95 -3.91 -19.28
N ARG A 86 -7.84 -3.17 -19.41
CA ARG A 86 -6.49 -3.68 -19.12
C ARG A 86 -6.32 -4.03 -17.65
N LEU A 87 -6.79 -3.17 -16.74
CA LEU A 87 -6.75 -3.37 -15.30
C LEU A 87 -7.47 -4.67 -14.89
N GLU A 88 -8.56 -4.97 -15.59
CA GLU A 88 -9.35 -6.19 -15.42
C GLU A 88 -8.67 -7.43 -16.02
N ASP A 89 -8.14 -7.32 -17.24
CA ASP A 89 -7.47 -8.41 -17.95
C ASP A 89 -6.21 -8.90 -17.23
N THR A 90 -5.47 -7.99 -16.58
CA THR A 90 -4.22 -8.25 -15.87
C THR A 90 -4.36 -9.31 -14.77
N PHE A 91 -5.53 -9.44 -14.15
CA PHE A 91 -5.77 -10.39 -13.05
C PHE A 91 -6.84 -11.44 -13.40
N GLN A 92 -7.04 -11.67 -14.70
CA GLN A 92 -8.06 -12.61 -15.15
C GLN A 92 -7.52 -14.04 -15.19
N PHE A 93 -7.74 -14.82 -14.13
CA PHE A 93 -7.39 -16.25 -14.08
C PHE A 93 -8.42 -17.04 -13.26
N CYS A 94 -8.51 -18.36 -13.46
CA CYS A 94 -9.44 -19.16 -12.66
C CYS A 94 -9.01 -19.25 -11.19
N ALA A 95 -9.85 -18.79 -10.26
CA ALA A 95 -9.54 -18.81 -8.82
C ALA A 95 -9.27 -20.23 -8.26
N GLN A 96 -9.85 -21.27 -8.88
CA GLN A 96 -9.67 -22.66 -8.46
C GLN A 96 -8.42 -23.31 -9.08
N CYS A 97 -8.34 -23.40 -10.41
CA CYS A 97 -7.29 -24.16 -11.09
C CYS A 97 -6.15 -23.30 -11.64
N ARG A 98 -6.22 -21.98 -11.46
CA ARG A 98 -5.21 -20.99 -11.87
C ARG A 98 -4.94 -20.90 -13.37
N VAL A 99 -5.78 -21.52 -14.20
CA VAL A 99 -5.67 -21.42 -15.66
C VAL A 99 -5.84 -19.98 -16.14
N LEU A 100 -4.94 -19.56 -17.02
CA LEU A 100 -4.94 -18.25 -17.68
C LEU A 100 -5.82 -18.25 -18.94
N PRO A 101 -6.26 -17.09 -19.44
CA PRO A 101 -7.14 -17.01 -20.62
C PRO A 101 -6.51 -17.61 -21.87
N ASN A 102 -5.20 -17.42 -22.08
CA ASN A 102 -4.44 -17.95 -23.22
C ASN A 102 -4.22 -19.47 -23.17
N GLN A 103 -4.54 -20.12 -22.05
CA GLN A 103 -4.46 -21.57 -21.87
C GLN A 103 -5.82 -22.25 -22.07
N LEU A 104 -6.89 -21.48 -22.26
CA LEU A 104 -8.21 -22.02 -22.56
C LEU A 104 -8.32 -22.35 -24.05
N SER A 105 -9.11 -23.38 -24.37
CA SER A 105 -9.52 -23.65 -25.75
C SER A 105 -10.32 -22.47 -26.32
N ASP A 106 -10.19 -22.20 -27.63
CA ASP A 106 -10.79 -21.04 -28.33
C ASP A 106 -12.29 -20.77 -28.09
N SER A 107 -13.05 -21.77 -27.64
CA SER A 107 -14.49 -21.67 -27.32
C SER A 107 -14.82 -21.33 -25.86
N LYS A 108 -13.82 -21.28 -24.96
CA LYS A 108 -14.04 -21.07 -23.52
C LYS A 108 -13.51 -19.73 -23.07
N ILE A 109 -14.33 -19.02 -22.29
CA ILE A 109 -13.95 -17.77 -21.62
C ILE A 109 -14.08 -17.92 -20.10
N LEU A 110 -13.25 -17.18 -19.37
CA LEU A 110 -13.36 -17.06 -17.92
C LEU A 110 -14.64 -16.28 -17.55
N ARG A 111 -15.39 -16.79 -16.59
CA ARG A 111 -16.65 -16.20 -16.12
C ARG A 111 -16.50 -15.70 -14.70
N ARG A 112 -16.99 -14.49 -14.44
CA ARG A 112 -16.97 -13.90 -13.10
C ARG A 112 -17.92 -14.62 -12.14
N CYS A 113 -17.56 -14.61 -10.86
CA CYS A 113 -18.54 -14.85 -9.80
C CYS A 113 -19.66 -13.81 -9.91
N LYS A 114 -20.91 -14.26 -10.06
CA LYS A 114 -22.06 -13.35 -10.21
C LYS A 114 -22.32 -12.46 -8.98
N ARG A 115 -21.83 -12.89 -7.81
CA ARG A 115 -22.03 -12.19 -6.52
C ARG A 115 -21.02 -11.07 -6.32
N CYS A 116 -19.73 -11.41 -6.25
CA CYS A 116 -18.68 -10.41 -5.99
C CYS A 116 -18.19 -9.69 -7.24
N ARG A 117 -18.32 -10.30 -8.42
CA ARG A 117 -17.80 -9.82 -9.71
C ARG A 117 -16.28 -9.58 -9.74
N ASN A 118 -15.54 -10.04 -8.72
CA ASN A 118 -14.11 -9.80 -8.57
C ASN A 118 -13.23 -10.99 -9.03
N VAL A 119 -13.73 -12.23 -8.90
CA VAL A 119 -12.96 -13.45 -9.22
C VAL A 119 -13.55 -14.19 -10.41
N TYR A 120 -12.75 -15.03 -11.06
CA TYR A 120 -13.12 -15.73 -12.30
C TYR A 120 -13.03 -17.25 -12.19
N TYR A 121 -13.79 -17.93 -13.03
CA TYR A 121 -13.79 -19.38 -13.16
C TYR A 121 -13.85 -19.81 -14.63
N CYS A 122 -13.09 -20.84 -14.99
CA CYS A 122 -13.15 -21.43 -16.33
C CYS A 122 -14.36 -22.34 -16.54
N SER A 123 -15.02 -22.79 -15.47
CA SER A 123 -16.23 -23.59 -15.54
C SER A 123 -17.07 -23.55 -14.25
N PRO A 124 -18.36 -23.93 -14.31
CA PRO A 124 -19.21 -24.09 -13.13
C PRO A 124 -18.68 -25.12 -12.11
N GLU A 125 -17.93 -26.12 -12.56
CA GLU A 125 -17.30 -27.14 -11.70
C GLU A 125 -16.22 -26.49 -10.83
N CYS A 126 -15.34 -25.68 -11.44
CA CYS A 126 -14.32 -24.93 -10.71
C CYS A 126 -14.96 -23.96 -9.69
N GLN A 127 -16.04 -23.28 -10.07
CA GLN A 127 -16.78 -22.41 -9.14
C GLN A 127 -17.38 -23.20 -7.97
N ARG A 128 -17.98 -24.36 -8.22
CA ARG A 128 -18.55 -25.22 -7.16
C ARG A 128 -17.48 -25.78 -6.22
N ALA A 129 -16.33 -26.16 -6.76
CA ALA A 129 -15.19 -26.66 -5.98
C ALA A 129 -14.59 -25.59 -5.09
N ASP A 130 -14.51 -24.34 -5.57
CA ASP A 130 -13.96 -23.19 -4.84
C ASP A 130 -14.93 -22.63 -3.77
N TRP A 131 -16.23 -22.82 -3.97
CA TRP A 131 -17.28 -22.20 -3.15
C TRP A 131 -17.12 -22.34 -1.63
N PRO A 132 -16.70 -23.50 -1.05
CA PRO A 132 -16.51 -23.64 0.39
C PRO A 132 -15.53 -22.64 1.01
N VAL A 133 -14.53 -22.21 0.24
CA VAL A 133 -13.54 -21.22 0.64
C VAL A 133 -14.00 -19.82 0.21
N HIS A 134 -14.34 -19.65 -1.08
CA HIS A 134 -14.72 -18.35 -1.64
C HIS A 134 -15.90 -17.70 -0.93
N LYS A 135 -16.89 -18.47 -0.49
CA LYS A 135 -18.08 -17.92 0.18
C LYS A 135 -17.76 -17.08 1.43
N ARG A 136 -16.60 -17.33 2.06
CA ARG A 136 -16.14 -16.61 3.26
C ARG A 136 -15.71 -15.18 2.95
N VAL A 137 -15.15 -14.96 1.75
CA VAL A 137 -14.60 -13.67 1.32
C VAL A 137 -15.43 -13.02 0.20
N CYS A 138 -16.40 -13.74 -0.39
CA CYS A 138 -17.19 -13.28 -1.54
C CYS A 138 -17.85 -11.92 -1.30
N TRP A 139 -18.31 -11.65 -0.08
CA TRP A 139 -18.88 -10.35 0.27
C TRP A 139 -17.82 -9.23 0.26
N GLU A 140 -16.71 -9.40 0.96
CA GLU A 140 -15.64 -8.39 1.00
C GLU A 140 -15.05 -8.15 -0.39
N LEU A 141 -14.90 -9.21 -1.20
CA LEU A 141 -14.45 -9.08 -2.59
C LEU A 141 -15.44 -8.30 -3.47
N ARG A 142 -16.73 -8.22 -3.10
CA ARG A 142 -17.67 -7.31 -3.76
C ARG A 142 -17.31 -5.86 -3.46
N LEU A 143 -16.89 -5.57 -2.23
CA LEU A 143 -16.44 -4.24 -1.82
C LEU A 143 -15.15 -3.88 -2.58
N VAL A 144 -14.15 -4.76 -2.59
CA VAL A 144 -12.91 -4.61 -3.37
C VAL A 144 -13.20 -4.25 -4.83
N ALA A 145 -14.13 -4.97 -5.47
CA ALA A 145 -14.47 -4.74 -6.87
C ALA A 145 -15.13 -3.38 -7.14
N ILE A 146 -15.82 -2.80 -6.15
CA ILE A 146 -16.41 -1.46 -6.24
C ILE A 146 -15.34 -0.41 -5.91
N ASP A 147 -14.63 -0.58 -4.79
CA ASP A 147 -13.64 0.35 -4.28
C ASP A 147 -12.53 0.62 -5.29
N ARG A 148 -12.00 -0.42 -5.93
CA ARG A 148 -10.99 -0.29 -7.00
C ARG A 148 -11.42 0.60 -8.17
N LEU A 149 -12.72 0.65 -8.47
CA LEU A 149 -13.24 1.50 -9.53
C LEU A 149 -13.47 2.93 -9.04
N VAL A 150 -14.05 3.08 -7.84
CA VAL A 150 -14.32 4.39 -7.25
C VAL A 150 -13.03 5.14 -6.88
N GLU A 151 -11.96 4.40 -6.54
CA GLU A 151 -10.61 4.93 -6.31
C GLU A 151 -10.08 5.77 -7.48
N TRP A 152 -10.55 5.51 -8.70
CA TRP A 152 -10.21 6.33 -9.86
C TRP A 152 -10.61 7.80 -9.67
N LEU A 153 -11.68 8.09 -8.94
CA LEU A 153 -12.10 9.46 -8.63
C LEU A 153 -11.11 10.18 -7.71
N VAL A 154 -10.40 9.44 -6.85
CA VAL A 154 -9.30 10.00 -6.05
C VAL A 154 -8.16 10.36 -7.00
N VAL A 155 -7.74 9.41 -7.85
CA VAL A 155 -6.64 9.58 -8.82
C VAL A 155 -6.86 10.76 -9.76
N THR A 156 -8.10 11.00 -10.21
CA THR A 156 -8.41 12.13 -11.11
C THR A 156 -8.70 13.44 -10.40
N GLY A 157 -8.73 13.44 -9.06
CA GLY A 157 -9.09 14.61 -8.26
C GLY A 157 -10.58 14.94 -8.25
N ASP A 158 -11.44 14.07 -8.80
CA ASP A 158 -12.90 14.22 -8.78
C ASP A 158 -13.51 13.90 -7.40
N PHE A 159 -12.74 13.27 -6.51
CA PHE A 159 -13.07 13.06 -5.11
C PHE A 159 -12.01 13.71 -4.21
N SER A 160 -12.36 14.84 -3.62
CA SER A 160 -11.51 15.58 -2.69
C SER A 160 -11.83 15.26 -1.23
N LEU A 161 -10.83 15.37 -0.37
CA LEU A 161 -10.97 15.23 1.08
C LEU A 161 -11.77 16.40 1.69
N PRO A 162 -12.42 16.21 2.85
CA PRO A 162 -12.92 17.33 3.65
C PRO A 162 -11.80 18.32 3.93
N SER A 163 -12.12 19.61 3.81
CA SER A 163 -11.14 20.69 3.97
C SER A 163 -11.57 21.68 5.04
N GLY A 164 -10.58 22.34 5.63
CA GLY A 164 -10.76 23.32 6.69
C GLY A 164 -10.49 22.77 8.09
N PRO A 165 -10.46 23.65 9.10
CA PRO A 165 -10.15 23.26 10.47
C PRO A 165 -11.17 22.26 10.99
N TRP A 166 -10.69 21.31 11.79
CA TRP A 166 -11.53 20.33 12.47
C TRP A 166 -12.61 21.03 13.31
N PRO A 167 -13.90 20.67 13.15
CA PRO A 167 -14.99 21.20 13.96
C PRO A 167 -14.85 20.88 15.45
N TRP A 168 -14.11 19.82 15.80
CA TRP A 168 -13.89 19.37 17.17
C TRP A 168 -12.45 19.59 17.61
N PRO A 169 -12.19 19.73 18.93
CA PRO A 169 -10.82 19.76 19.46
C PRO A 169 -10.05 18.49 19.04
N PRO A 170 -8.75 18.59 18.69
CA PRO A 170 -7.99 17.43 18.21
C PRO A 170 -8.06 16.21 19.13
N GLY A 171 -8.01 16.41 20.46
CA GLY A 171 -8.08 15.34 21.45
C GLY A 171 -9.42 14.61 21.55
N ALA A 172 -10.49 15.15 20.97
CA ALA A 172 -11.81 14.50 20.92
C ALA A 172 -11.92 13.46 19.78
N VAL A 173 -11.06 13.56 18.76
CA VAL A 173 -11.00 12.61 17.66
C VAL A 173 -10.00 11.52 17.99
N ARG A 174 -10.50 10.30 18.20
CA ARG A 174 -9.74 9.15 18.71
C ARG A 174 -9.71 7.97 17.75
N ASP A 175 -10.69 7.89 16.85
CA ASP A 175 -10.96 6.78 15.93
C ASP A 175 -11.83 7.25 14.75
N TRP A 176 -12.18 6.33 13.85
CA TRP A 176 -13.07 6.64 12.72
C TRP A 176 -14.48 7.05 13.12
N ASP A 177 -15.05 6.50 14.19
CA ASP A 177 -16.41 6.84 14.61
C ASP A 177 -16.49 8.30 15.05
N THR A 178 -15.51 8.77 15.82
CA THR A 178 -15.36 10.16 16.21
C THR A 178 -14.98 11.07 15.04
N TRP A 179 -14.11 10.64 14.12
CA TRP A 179 -13.75 11.41 12.93
C TRP A 179 -14.94 11.61 11.99
N PHE A 180 -15.73 10.56 11.72
CA PHE A 180 -16.94 10.67 10.92
C PHE A 180 -18.01 11.52 11.60
N SER A 181 -18.17 11.38 12.92
CA SER A 181 -19.12 12.19 13.71
C SER A 181 -18.74 13.67 13.73
N MET A 182 -17.45 13.97 13.78
CA MET A 182 -16.94 15.34 13.73
C MET A 182 -17.36 16.07 12.46
N TRP A 183 -17.23 15.41 11.29
CA TRP A 183 -17.64 16.02 10.01
C TRP A 183 -19.15 15.94 9.76
N GLY A 184 -19.81 14.90 10.25
CA GLY A 184 -21.27 14.74 10.23
C GLY A 184 -21.94 15.11 8.90
N ALA A 185 -22.92 16.00 8.96
CA ALA A 185 -23.73 16.41 7.80
C ALA A 185 -22.92 17.07 6.67
N GLN A 186 -21.77 17.70 6.99
CA GLN A 186 -20.90 18.29 5.97
C GLN A 186 -20.31 17.19 5.09
N LEU A 187 -19.86 16.09 5.71
CA LEU A 187 -19.36 14.94 4.98
C LEU A 187 -20.47 14.28 4.16
N ASP A 188 -21.65 14.08 4.73
CA ASP A 188 -22.77 13.46 3.99
C ASP A 188 -23.11 14.28 2.73
N THR A 189 -23.15 15.61 2.84
CA THR A 189 -23.39 16.50 1.70
C THR A 189 -22.32 16.37 0.61
N MET A 190 -21.05 16.29 1.01
CA MET A 190 -19.94 16.06 0.08
C MET A 190 -20.11 14.71 -0.64
N LEU A 191 -20.38 13.64 0.10
CA LEU A 191 -20.54 12.30 -0.48
C LEU A 191 -21.69 12.26 -1.49
N GLU A 192 -22.84 12.86 -1.17
CA GLU A 192 -23.98 12.95 -2.10
C GLU A 192 -23.64 13.75 -3.37
N SER A 193 -22.86 14.83 -3.24
CA SER A 193 -22.39 15.60 -4.40
C SER A 193 -21.53 14.75 -5.34
N VAL A 194 -20.59 13.97 -4.79
CA VAL A 194 -19.74 13.05 -5.57
C VAL A 194 -20.58 11.95 -6.23
N LEU A 195 -21.56 11.39 -5.51
CA LEU A 195 -22.47 10.38 -6.06
C LEU A 195 -23.30 10.93 -7.24
N ALA A 196 -23.71 12.19 -7.20
CA ALA A 196 -24.47 12.86 -8.25
C ALA A 196 -23.59 13.41 -9.39
N SER A 197 -22.26 13.34 -9.27
CA SER A 197 -21.34 13.96 -10.20
C SER A 197 -21.33 13.33 -11.61
N HIS A 198 -20.89 14.12 -12.58
CA HIS A 198 -20.64 13.63 -13.94
C HIS A 198 -19.52 12.59 -13.96
N ALA A 199 -18.45 12.79 -13.17
CA ALA A 199 -17.33 11.87 -13.07
C ALA A 199 -17.77 10.46 -12.62
N MET A 200 -18.64 10.38 -11.60
CA MET A 200 -19.23 9.11 -11.16
C MET A 200 -20.04 8.43 -12.27
N SER A 201 -20.77 9.19 -13.09
CA SER A 201 -21.54 8.62 -14.20
C SER A 201 -20.62 8.11 -15.32
N THR A 202 -19.66 8.93 -15.75
CA THR A 202 -18.66 8.59 -16.76
C THR A 202 -17.81 7.38 -16.38
N LEU A 203 -17.47 7.24 -15.09
CA LEU A 203 -16.78 6.07 -14.54
C LEU A 203 -17.52 4.78 -14.87
N TRP A 204 -18.80 4.68 -14.50
CA TRP A 204 -19.57 3.45 -14.69
C TRP A 204 -19.92 3.18 -16.15
N ASP A 205 -20.16 4.22 -16.94
CA ASP A 205 -20.35 4.11 -18.39
C ASP A 205 -19.09 3.53 -19.05
N SER A 206 -17.90 3.99 -18.66
CA SER A 206 -16.61 3.54 -19.20
C SER A 206 -16.28 2.09 -18.80
N VAL A 207 -16.68 1.69 -17.60
CA VAL A 207 -16.53 0.32 -17.08
C VAL A 207 -17.50 -0.66 -17.76
N GLY A 208 -18.61 -0.16 -18.32
CA GLY A 208 -19.63 -0.99 -18.99
C GLY A 208 -20.34 -1.99 -18.07
N ARG A 209 -20.41 -1.67 -16.76
CA ARG A 209 -21.06 -2.52 -15.74
C ARG A 209 -22.29 -1.83 -15.15
N PRO A 210 -23.27 -2.60 -14.65
CA PRO A 210 -24.37 -2.02 -13.89
C PRO A 210 -23.83 -1.27 -12.67
N ARG A 211 -24.16 0.02 -12.60
CA ARG A 211 -23.84 0.89 -11.46
C ARG A 211 -24.41 0.28 -10.16
N PRO A 212 -23.62 0.14 -9.08
CA PRO A 212 -24.11 -0.29 -7.78
C PRO A 212 -25.18 0.64 -7.20
N ASP A 213 -25.93 0.16 -6.21
CA ASP A 213 -26.87 0.99 -5.46
C ASP A 213 -26.16 2.15 -4.74
N PRO A 214 -26.86 3.28 -4.48
CA PRO A 214 -26.26 4.46 -3.85
C PRO A 214 -25.60 4.16 -2.50
N ASP A 215 -26.18 3.29 -1.67
CA ASP A 215 -25.63 2.95 -0.35
C ASP A 215 -24.28 2.22 -0.46
N SER A 216 -24.16 1.29 -1.41
CA SER A 216 -22.90 0.62 -1.72
C SER A 216 -21.81 1.60 -2.16
N LEU A 217 -22.16 2.59 -2.99
CA LEU A 217 -21.23 3.63 -3.46
C LEU A 217 -20.85 4.60 -2.34
N ARG A 218 -21.80 5.01 -1.49
CA ARG A 218 -21.51 5.83 -0.30
C ARG A 218 -20.56 5.12 0.65
N GLY A 219 -20.79 3.82 0.88
CA GLY A 219 -19.88 2.98 1.66
C GLY A 219 -18.48 2.90 1.04
N SER A 220 -18.39 2.84 -0.29
CA SER A 220 -17.12 2.85 -1.02
C SER A 220 -16.35 4.15 -0.83
N LEU A 221 -17.00 5.30 -1.01
CA LEU A 221 -16.39 6.61 -0.77
C LEU A 221 -15.89 6.77 0.67
N ARG A 222 -16.66 6.30 1.66
CA ARG A 222 -16.23 6.31 3.08
C ARG A 222 -14.98 5.45 3.30
N ARG A 223 -14.92 4.25 2.72
CA ARG A 223 -13.73 3.39 2.82
C ARG A 223 -12.51 4.03 2.15
N LEU A 224 -12.69 4.67 1.00
CA LEU A 224 -11.61 5.41 0.34
C LEU A 224 -11.10 6.58 1.20
N LEU A 225 -11.97 7.33 1.87
CA LEU A 225 -11.53 8.35 2.83
C LEU A 225 -10.67 7.75 3.95
N THR A 226 -11.10 6.62 4.52
CA THR A 226 -10.31 5.98 5.56
C THR A 226 -8.97 5.47 5.06
N ASP A 227 -8.90 5.03 3.81
CA ASP A 227 -7.67 4.57 3.17
C ASP A 227 -6.69 5.72 2.97
N THR A 228 -7.17 6.83 2.39
CA THR A 228 -6.37 8.03 2.13
C THR A 228 -5.85 8.68 3.42
N LEU A 229 -6.66 8.68 4.49
CA LEU A 229 -6.35 9.37 5.74
C LEU A 229 -5.73 8.48 6.82
N SER A 230 -5.67 7.16 6.61
CA SER A 230 -5.14 6.23 7.62
C SER A 230 -3.71 6.58 8.03
N GLN A 231 -2.82 6.81 7.05
CA GLN A 231 -1.42 7.13 7.31
C GLN A 231 -1.23 8.44 8.12
N PRO A 232 -1.73 9.61 7.68
CA PRO A 232 -1.54 10.86 8.42
C PRO A 232 -2.19 10.84 9.81
N LEU A 233 -3.38 10.25 9.98
CA LEU A 233 -3.99 10.13 11.30
C LEU A 233 -3.19 9.20 12.23
N THR A 234 -2.54 8.17 11.67
CA THR A 234 -1.63 7.28 12.41
C THR A 234 -0.34 8.01 12.82
N VAL A 235 0.23 8.86 11.96
CA VAL A 235 1.34 9.75 12.34
C VAL A 235 0.91 10.63 13.51
N GLY A 236 -0.27 11.23 13.45
CA GLY A 236 -0.78 12.06 14.53
C GLY A 236 -1.03 11.31 15.84
N LEU A 237 -1.46 10.04 15.77
CA LEU A 237 -1.53 9.14 16.92
C LEU A 237 -0.14 8.92 17.55
N GLY A 238 0.89 8.66 16.72
CA GLY A 238 2.28 8.53 17.16
C GLY A 238 2.80 9.81 17.84
N LEU A 239 2.57 10.97 17.23
CA LEU A 239 2.97 12.27 17.78
C LEU A 239 2.33 12.54 19.15
N ARG A 240 1.01 12.33 19.29
CA ARG A 240 0.32 12.54 20.57
C ARG A 240 0.84 11.62 21.68
N THR A 241 1.17 10.38 21.33
CA THR A 241 1.54 9.35 22.31
C THR A 241 3.00 9.43 22.71
N LEU A 242 3.91 9.63 21.75
CA LEU A 242 5.36 9.54 21.97
C LEU A 242 6.06 10.89 22.12
N VAL A 243 5.48 11.97 21.56
CA VAL A 243 6.07 13.32 21.57
C VAL A 243 5.28 14.26 22.51
N GLY A 244 3.96 14.11 22.54
CA GLY A 244 3.05 14.91 23.34
C GLY A 244 2.52 16.16 22.62
N ASN A 245 1.70 16.96 23.33
CA ASN A 245 1.00 18.12 22.77
C ASN A 245 1.76 19.45 22.95
N THR A 246 3.06 19.43 23.22
CA THR A 246 3.82 20.66 23.48
C THR A 246 4.06 21.42 22.18
N ALA A 247 3.62 22.68 22.14
CA ALA A 247 3.90 23.58 21.04
C ALA A 247 5.42 23.80 20.93
N LYS A 248 6.06 23.07 20.01
CA LYS A 248 7.49 23.23 19.72
C LYS A 248 7.65 24.45 18.83
N LEU A 249 8.27 25.51 19.37
CA LEU A 249 8.51 26.77 18.66
C LEU A 249 9.28 26.60 17.34
N GLY A 250 10.07 25.52 17.21
CA GLY A 250 10.83 25.18 15.99
C GLY A 250 10.08 24.32 14.96
N GLY A 251 8.79 24.06 15.17
CA GLY A 251 8.02 23.11 14.34
C GLY A 251 8.25 21.64 14.74
N ILE A 252 7.53 20.74 14.08
CA ILE A 252 7.60 19.29 14.28
C ILE A 252 8.13 18.65 12.99
N THR A 253 9.15 17.80 13.11
CA THR A 253 9.71 17.04 11.97
C THR A 253 9.32 15.56 12.07
N VAL A 254 8.69 15.03 11.03
CA VAL A 254 8.34 13.61 10.89
C VAL A 254 9.13 13.03 9.72
N HIS A 255 9.81 11.91 9.93
CA HIS A 255 10.40 11.14 8.83
C HIS A 255 9.53 9.91 8.56
N VAL A 256 9.01 9.79 7.34
CA VAL A 256 8.32 8.57 6.88
C VAL A 256 9.34 7.70 6.17
N VAL A 257 9.66 6.55 6.76
CA VAL A 257 10.80 5.70 6.36
C VAL A 257 10.32 4.45 5.62
N GLY A 258 11.09 4.04 4.62
CA GLY A 258 10.66 2.99 3.69
C GLY A 258 9.56 3.45 2.73
N ALA A 259 9.41 4.77 2.54
CA ALA A 259 8.38 5.35 1.70
C ALA A 259 8.56 4.94 0.23
N SER A 260 7.45 4.70 -0.45
CA SER A 260 7.38 4.31 -1.86
C SER A 260 6.44 5.25 -2.63
N HIS A 261 6.21 4.95 -3.90
CA HIS A 261 5.17 5.58 -4.71
C HIS A 261 3.77 5.54 -4.06
N VAL A 262 3.49 4.59 -3.17
CA VAL A 262 2.21 4.52 -2.43
C VAL A 262 2.09 5.69 -1.44
N GLU A 263 3.10 5.90 -0.60
CA GLU A 263 3.12 7.00 0.38
C GLU A 263 3.13 8.35 -0.32
N THR A 264 3.89 8.49 -1.42
CA THR A 264 3.94 9.77 -2.15
C THR A 264 2.66 10.07 -2.93
N PHE A 265 1.94 9.05 -3.40
CA PHE A 265 0.63 9.27 -4.04
C PHE A 265 -0.36 9.95 -3.08
N LEU A 266 -0.35 9.62 -1.79
CA LEU A 266 -1.23 10.28 -0.81
C LEU A 266 -0.87 11.75 -0.56
N THR A 267 0.40 12.12 -0.72
CA THR A 267 0.86 13.51 -0.53
C THR A 267 0.29 14.47 -1.56
N SER A 268 0.14 14.04 -2.82
CA SER A 268 -0.39 14.90 -3.89
C SER A 268 -1.89 15.20 -3.75
N HIS A 269 -2.58 14.50 -2.84
CA HIS A 269 -4.01 14.66 -2.58
C HIS A 269 -4.32 15.40 -1.28
N GLY A 270 -3.32 16.05 -0.67
CA GLY A 270 -3.49 16.87 0.53
C GLY A 270 -3.76 16.07 1.81
N ALA A 271 -3.60 14.75 1.81
CA ALA A 271 -3.92 13.91 2.96
C ALA A 271 -3.16 14.30 4.24
N TYR A 272 -1.91 14.72 4.09
CA TYR A 272 -1.06 15.14 5.20
C TYR A 272 -1.46 16.50 5.80
N GLU A 273 -2.29 17.31 5.12
CA GLU A 273 -2.81 18.57 5.68
C GLU A 273 -3.62 18.34 6.97
N GLU A 274 -4.23 17.17 7.15
CA GLU A 274 -4.91 16.77 8.38
C GLU A 274 -4.02 16.89 9.62
N LEU A 275 -2.70 16.68 9.49
CA LEU A 275 -1.77 16.85 10.62
C LEU A 275 -1.76 18.29 11.15
N GLN A 276 -1.95 19.28 10.29
CA GLN A 276 -2.02 20.68 10.74
C GLN A 276 -3.24 20.91 11.62
N HIS A 277 -4.36 20.27 11.30
CA HIS A 277 -5.59 20.35 12.07
C HIS A 277 -5.50 19.56 13.37
N MET A 278 -4.70 18.48 13.40
CA MET A 278 -4.40 17.73 14.62
C MET A 278 -3.50 18.52 15.59
N PHE A 279 -2.64 19.40 15.08
CA PHE A 279 -1.65 20.17 15.85
C PHE A 279 -1.66 21.68 15.51
N PRO A 280 -2.77 22.40 15.76
CA PRO A 280 -2.94 23.80 15.33
C PRO A 280 -2.03 24.80 16.05
N GLY A 281 -1.37 24.40 17.15
CA GLY A 281 -0.39 25.20 17.88
C GLY A 281 1.07 24.91 17.51
N SER A 282 1.33 24.07 16.50
CA SER A 282 2.70 23.77 16.06
C SER A 282 3.31 24.97 15.32
N GLY A 283 4.63 25.15 15.44
CA GLY A 283 5.37 26.17 14.67
C GLY A 283 5.51 25.90 13.16
N GLY A 284 4.85 24.84 12.67
CA GLY A 284 5.02 24.24 11.35
C GLY A 284 5.20 22.72 11.45
N LEU A 285 4.87 22.01 10.38
CA LEU A 285 5.05 20.56 10.27
C LEU A 285 5.88 20.25 9.02
N HIS A 286 6.95 19.49 9.18
CA HIS A 286 7.78 19.04 8.08
C HIS A 286 7.76 17.52 8.01
N VAL A 287 7.33 16.96 6.88
CA VAL A 287 7.32 15.52 6.63
C VAL A 287 8.35 15.20 5.55
N VAL A 288 9.35 14.40 5.89
CA VAL A 288 10.40 13.93 4.97
C VAL A 288 10.12 12.48 4.62
N MET A 289 9.81 12.21 3.35
CA MET A 289 9.62 10.87 2.82
C MET A 289 10.97 10.27 2.42
N VAL A 290 11.40 9.20 3.07
CA VAL A 290 12.70 8.55 2.83
C VAL A 290 12.50 7.12 2.35
N GLY A 291 12.92 6.81 1.13
CA GLY A 291 12.85 5.44 0.61
C GLY A 291 13.40 5.25 -0.80
N VAL A 292 13.63 4.00 -1.18
CA VAL A 292 14.32 3.63 -2.43
C VAL A 292 13.40 3.63 -3.66
N ASP A 293 12.10 3.44 -3.45
CA ASP A 293 11.08 3.26 -4.49
C ASP A 293 10.15 4.50 -4.60
N LEU A 294 10.69 5.69 -4.33
CA LEU A 294 9.98 6.96 -4.43
C LEU A 294 9.78 7.42 -5.88
N ALA A 295 8.62 8.03 -6.17
CA ALA A 295 8.32 8.57 -7.50
C ALA A 295 9.10 9.87 -7.77
N VAL A 296 9.81 9.93 -8.91
CA VAL A 296 10.83 10.96 -9.26
C VAL A 296 10.31 12.40 -9.20
N GLU A 297 9.03 12.63 -9.55
CA GLU A 297 8.45 13.98 -9.68
C GLU A 297 7.41 14.33 -8.61
N SER A 298 7.16 13.43 -7.64
CA SER A 298 6.01 13.57 -6.72
C SER A 298 6.20 14.62 -5.63
N LEU A 299 7.44 14.85 -5.19
CA LEU A 299 7.76 15.78 -4.11
C LEU A 299 9.06 16.53 -4.40
N PRO A 300 9.22 17.76 -3.89
CA PRO A 300 10.50 18.44 -3.91
C PRO A 300 11.59 17.54 -3.30
N GLN A 301 12.72 17.42 -4.00
CA GLN A 301 13.90 16.80 -3.40
C GLN A 301 14.27 17.58 -2.14
N PHE A 302 14.64 16.84 -1.11
CA PHE A 302 15.12 17.42 0.13
C PHE A 302 16.28 18.38 -0.17
N THR A 303 16.17 19.62 0.28
CA THR A 303 17.23 20.62 0.22
C THR A 303 17.49 21.17 1.62
N SER A 304 18.75 21.52 1.90
CA SER A 304 19.22 21.95 3.23
C SER A 304 18.43 23.15 3.79
N VAL A 305 18.15 23.08 5.10
CA VAL A 305 17.18 23.80 5.99
C VAL A 305 17.10 25.34 5.77
N LEU A 306 15.91 26.00 5.70
CA LEU A 306 14.90 26.29 6.74
C LEU A 306 13.48 26.47 6.14
N PRO A 307 12.39 26.24 6.91
CA PRO A 307 11.04 26.58 6.51
C PRO A 307 10.87 28.08 6.25
N ALA A 308 10.46 28.46 5.04
CA ALA A 308 10.25 29.86 4.66
C ALA A 308 8.89 30.45 5.07
N THR A 309 7.97 29.71 5.72
CA THR A 309 6.72 30.29 6.22
C THR A 309 6.22 29.61 7.50
N PRO A 310 5.92 30.37 8.57
CA PRO A 310 5.17 29.86 9.71
C PRO A 310 3.77 29.40 9.27
N ALA A 311 3.29 28.28 9.83
CA ALA A 311 1.93 27.73 9.71
C ALA A 311 1.57 26.88 8.47
N THR A 312 2.52 26.42 7.64
CA THR A 312 2.25 25.47 6.54
C THR A 312 2.87 24.09 6.78
N ILE A 313 2.29 23.06 6.17
CA ILE A 313 2.88 21.72 6.10
C ILE A 313 3.84 21.68 4.92
N GLN A 314 5.05 21.19 5.17
CA GLN A 314 6.10 21.04 4.18
C GLN A 314 6.36 19.57 3.94
N LEU A 315 6.39 19.18 2.68
CA LEU A 315 6.65 17.81 2.25
C LEU A 315 7.93 17.81 1.43
N SER A 316 8.86 16.94 1.77
CA SER A 316 10.09 16.73 1.02
C SER A 316 10.40 15.24 0.88
N SER A 317 11.32 14.90 0.00
CA SER A 317 11.68 13.50 -0.25
C SER A 317 13.18 13.28 -0.40
N TYR A 318 13.65 12.11 0.05
CA TYR A 318 15.02 11.65 -0.14
C TYR A 318 15.01 10.21 -0.63
N ARG A 319 15.66 9.96 -1.77
CA ARG A 319 15.72 8.63 -2.38
C ARG A 319 16.94 7.87 -1.85
N GLY A 320 16.70 6.91 -0.96
CA GLY A 320 17.74 6.06 -0.39
C GLY A 320 17.27 5.27 0.81
N LEU A 321 18.17 4.53 1.45
CA LEU A 321 17.91 3.87 2.72
C LEU A 321 17.96 4.91 3.85
N TYR A 322 17.19 4.69 4.92
CA TYR A 322 17.09 5.68 5.98
C TYR A 322 18.39 5.87 6.77
N HIS A 323 19.18 4.81 6.93
CA HIS A 323 20.48 4.90 7.60
C HIS A 323 21.50 5.70 6.77
N ASP A 324 21.48 5.58 5.45
CA ASP A 324 22.30 6.42 4.56
C ASP A 324 21.88 7.89 4.64
N PHE A 325 20.56 8.15 4.59
CA PHE A 325 20.02 9.51 4.79
C PHE A 325 20.46 10.11 6.13
N TRP A 326 20.45 9.31 7.21
CA TRP A 326 20.87 9.76 8.51
C TRP A 326 22.35 10.16 8.54
N GLU A 327 23.23 9.29 8.04
CA GLU A 327 24.68 9.57 7.96
C GLU A 327 24.95 10.80 7.09
N GLU A 328 24.37 10.87 5.90
CA GLU A 328 24.66 11.93 4.92
C GLU A 328 24.04 13.28 5.28
N GLN A 329 22.85 13.29 5.89
CA GLN A 329 22.08 14.52 6.10
C GLN A 329 22.02 14.93 7.58
N ILE A 330 21.77 13.99 8.48
CA ILE A 330 21.55 14.31 9.90
C ILE A 330 22.88 14.46 10.64
N GLU A 331 23.79 13.49 10.53
CA GLU A 331 25.09 13.53 11.22
C GLU A 331 26.00 14.64 10.67
N MET A 332 25.87 14.96 9.38
CA MET A 332 26.55 16.07 8.74
C MET A 332 25.92 17.45 8.99
N GLY A 333 24.86 17.51 9.82
CA GLY A 333 24.18 18.76 10.19
C GLY A 333 23.46 19.47 9.05
N GLN A 334 23.13 18.75 7.97
CA GLN A 334 22.39 19.26 6.80
C GLN A 334 20.87 19.15 6.96
N ALA A 335 20.41 18.36 7.94
CA ALA A 335 19.01 18.14 8.26
C ALA A 335 18.79 18.10 9.79
N VAL A 336 17.57 18.37 10.21
CA VAL A 336 17.18 18.31 11.64
C VAL A 336 16.76 16.89 12.00
N SER A 337 17.14 16.42 13.19
CA SER A 337 16.65 15.14 13.71
C SER A 337 15.11 15.13 13.82
N PRO A 338 14.47 13.98 13.54
CA PRO A 338 13.02 13.88 13.60
C PRO A 338 12.50 13.87 15.05
N ASP A 339 11.31 14.41 15.22
CA ASP A 339 10.49 14.23 16.43
C ASP A 339 9.81 12.85 16.44
N LEU A 340 9.48 12.33 15.25
CA LEU A 340 8.87 11.02 15.09
C LEU A 340 9.34 10.38 13.77
N VAL A 341 9.63 9.08 13.81
CA VAL A 341 9.76 8.23 12.63
C VAL A 341 8.48 7.41 12.45
N ALA A 342 7.93 7.40 11.25
CA ALA A 342 6.79 6.57 10.88
C ALA A 342 7.18 5.60 9.76
N GLY A 343 6.81 4.33 9.87
CA GLY A 343 7.05 3.33 8.82
C GLY A 343 5.80 2.53 8.54
N PHE A 344 5.27 2.65 7.33
CA PHE A 344 4.03 1.96 6.93
C PHE A 344 4.36 0.63 6.28
N HIS A 345 3.98 -0.46 6.94
CA HIS A 345 4.19 -1.82 6.43
C HIS A 345 5.65 -2.13 6.03
N PRO A 346 6.63 -1.90 6.92
CA PRO A 346 8.06 -1.96 6.55
C PRO A 346 8.51 -3.35 6.07
N GLY A 347 7.76 -4.41 6.39
CA GLY A 347 7.95 -5.73 5.79
C GLY A 347 9.22 -6.47 6.19
N PHE A 348 10.02 -5.95 7.14
CA PHE A 348 11.27 -6.59 7.57
C PHE A 348 11.11 -8.03 8.10
N HIS A 349 9.90 -8.43 8.50
CA HIS A 349 9.58 -9.80 8.91
C HIS A 349 9.35 -10.77 7.73
N ALA A 350 9.19 -10.27 6.51
CA ALA A 350 8.70 -11.05 5.38
C ALA A 350 9.78 -11.87 4.66
N SER A 351 11.05 -11.41 4.67
CA SER A 351 12.17 -12.13 4.09
C SER A 351 13.51 -11.72 4.71
N GLN A 352 14.53 -12.57 4.55
CA GLN A 352 15.90 -12.27 5.03
C GLN A 352 16.50 -11.06 4.31
N ASP A 353 16.23 -10.88 3.01
CA ASP A 353 16.74 -9.75 2.24
C ASP A 353 16.15 -8.43 2.74
N LEU A 354 14.83 -8.38 2.99
CA LEU A 354 14.18 -7.19 3.57
C LEU A 354 14.74 -6.92 4.97
N MET A 355 14.89 -7.96 5.79
CA MET A 355 15.49 -7.82 7.12
C MET A 355 16.91 -7.25 7.04
N ALA A 356 17.73 -7.71 6.10
CA ALA A 356 19.10 -7.20 5.92
C ALA A 356 19.12 -5.71 5.54
N GLY A 357 18.17 -5.24 4.72
CA GLY A 357 18.03 -3.82 4.39
C GLY A 357 17.52 -2.97 5.55
N TRP A 358 16.64 -3.52 6.39
CA TRP A 358 16.06 -2.80 7.54
C TRP A 358 16.92 -2.85 8.80
N LEU A 359 17.76 -3.87 8.98
CA LEU A 359 18.53 -4.07 10.21
C LEU A 359 19.34 -2.83 10.64
N PRO A 360 20.12 -2.16 9.76
CA PRO A 360 20.85 -0.96 10.16
C PRO A 360 19.92 0.17 10.60
N THR A 361 18.78 0.33 9.91
CA THR A 361 17.76 1.32 10.28
C THR A 361 17.13 1.01 11.64
N LEU A 362 16.78 -0.25 11.93
CA LEU A 362 16.20 -0.63 13.23
C LEU A 362 17.18 -0.40 14.38
N LEU A 363 18.45 -0.74 14.20
CA LEU A 363 19.51 -0.49 15.18
C LEU A 363 19.71 1.01 15.40
N LEU A 364 19.73 1.81 14.33
CA LEU A 364 19.82 3.27 14.42
C LEU A 364 18.66 3.86 15.22
N LEU A 365 17.41 3.50 14.89
CA LEU A 365 16.22 3.99 15.60
C LEU A 365 16.26 3.64 17.09
N ARG A 366 16.76 2.45 17.42
CA ARG A 366 16.96 1.98 18.80
C ARG A 366 18.05 2.79 19.51
N ASP A 367 19.25 2.86 18.93
CA ASP A 367 20.45 3.38 19.59
C ASP A 367 20.40 4.90 19.77
N TYR A 368 19.74 5.62 18.84
CA TYR A 368 19.46 7.05 18.96
C TYR A 368 18.15 7.37 19.71
N GLU A 369 17.47 6.35 20.25
CA GLU A 369 16.23 6.48 21.02
C GLU A 369 15.13 7.30 20.30
N ILE A 370 15.01 7.10 18.98
CA ILE A 370 14.10 7.88 18.15
C ILE A 370 12.66 7.38 18.35
N PRO A 371 11.71 8.25 18.75
CA PRO A 371 10.30 7.88 18.82
C PRO A 371 9.83 7.32 17.47
N THR A 372 9.33 6.07 17.47
CA THR A 372 8.97 5.40 16.22
C THR A 372 7.59 4.75 16.31
N ILE A 373 6.81 4.87 15.23
CA ILE A 373 5.56 4.16 15.01
C ILE A 373 5.61 3.39 13.68
N PHE A 374 5.40 2.08 13.73
CA PHE A 374 5.23 1.24 12.55
C PHE A 374 3.81 0.71 12.44
N THR A 375 3.35 0.44 11.21
CA THR A 375 2.10 -0.28 10.98
C THR A 375 2.30 -1.57 10.21
N VAL A 376 1.37 -2.52 10.38
CA VAL A 376 1.36 -3.83 9.70
C VAL A 376 -0.06 -4.24 9.32
N TYR A 377 -0.21 -5.16 8.34
CA TYR A 377 -1.51 -5.49 7.76
C TYR A 377 -2.32 -6.51 8.57
N SER A 378 -1.66 -7.34 9.37
CA SER A 378 -2.31 -8.47 10.03
C SER A 378 -1.71 -8.80 11.39
N GLN A 379 -2.48 -9.52 12.21
CA GLN A 379 -2.02 -10.04 13.50
C GLN A 379 -0.79 -10.95 13.37
N GLN A 380 -0.68 -11.69 12.26
CA GLN A 380 0.47 -12.54 11.99
C GLN A 380 1.74 -11.71 11.78
N GLU A 381 1.64 -10.66 10.97
CA GLU A 381 2.75 -9.72 10.72
C GLU A 381 3.12 -8.98 12.01
N LEU A 382 2.13 -8.54 12.80
CA LEU A 382 2.35 -7.92 14.11
C LEU A 382 3.17 -8.82 15.03
N THR A 383 2.77 -10.09 15.15
CA THR A 383 3.45 -11.05 16.02
C THR A 383 4.89 -11.29 15.56
N ALA A 384 5.11 -11.47 14.25
CA ALA A 384 6.44 -11.69 13.69
C ALA A 384 7.34 -10.45 13.83
N SER A 385 6.80 -9.26 13.58
CA SER A 385 7.53 -8.00 13.75
C SER A 385 7.90 -7.74 15.21
N LEU A 386 6.99 -7.96 16.16
CA LEU A 386 7.29 -7.80 17.59
C LEU A 386 8.40 -8.74 18.05
N GLN A 387 8.39 -10.00 17.59
CA GLN A 387 9.45 -10.95 17.92
C GLN A 387 10.82 -10.42 17.50
N ILE A 388 10.96 -9.96 16.25
CA ILE A 388 12.21 -9.39 15.74
C ILE A 388 12.65 -8.17 16.56
N LEU A 389 11.73 -7.23 16.81
CA LEU A 389 12.06 -6.01 17.57
C LEU A 389 12.53 -6.35 19.00
N MET A 390 11.90 -7.33 19.65
CA MET A 390 12.31 -7.80 20.98
C MET A 390 13.66 -8.52 20.96
N GLU A 391 13.94 -9.33 19.94
CA GLU A 391 15.25 -9.97 19.75
C GLU A 391 16.37 -8.93 19.51
N LEU A 392 16.02 -7.76 18.94
CA LEU A 392 16.90 -6.61 18.81
C LEU A 392 16.95 -5.72 20.07
N GLU A 393 16.38 -6.17 21.19
CA GLU A 393 16.33 -5.46 22.47
C GLU A 393 15.66 -4.07 22.40
N ILE A 394 14.79 -3.85 21.40
CA ILE A 394 14.04 -2.60 21.24
C ILE A 394 12.92 -2.52 22.29
N ARG A 395 12.83 -1.40 23.01
CA ARG A 395 11.76 -1.17 23.99
C ARG A 395 10.45 -0.82 23.29
N ILE A 396 9.51 -1.76 23.34
CA ILE A 396 8.14 -1.54 22.88
C ILE A 396 7.38 -0.69 23.91
N ILE A 397 6.78 0.41 23.44
CA ILE A 397 5.99 1.34 24.26
C ILE A 397 4.51 0.95 24.23
N ALA A 398 3.98 0.67 23.03
CA ALA A 398 2.58 0.28 22.83
C ALA A 398 2.43 -0.49 21.51
N TYR A 399 1.42 -1.34 21.40
CA TYR A 399 1.02 -1.96 20.14
C TYR A 399 -0.44 -2.41 20.25
N GLY A 400 -1.10 -2.58 19.11
CA GLY A 400 -2.49 -3.05 19.07
C GLY A 400 -3.18 -2.72 17.77
N ASP A 401 -4.51 -2.83 17.78
CA ASP A 401 -5.36 -2.38 16.69
C ASP A 401 -5.17 -0.87 16.50
N ASN A 402 -5.02 -0.44 15.25
CA ASN A 402 -4.93 0.97 14.94
C ASN A 402 -6.34 1.56 14.83
N PRO A 403 -6.72 2.55 15.66
CA PRO A 403 -8.04 3.18 15.59
C PRO A 403 -8.30 3.91 14.27
N PHE A 404 -7.24 4.20 13.50
CA PHE A 404 -7.30 4.79 12.17
C PHE A 404 -6.90 3.81 11.07
N ALA A 405 -7.02 2.50 11.28
CA ALA A 405 -6.85 1.48 10.25
C ALA A 405 -7.81 1.73 9.07
N SER A 406 -7.34 1.60 7.82
CA SER A 406 -8.20 1.72 6.65
C SER A 406 -9.36 0.73 6.73
N LEU A 407 -10.57 1.18 6.40
CA LEU A 407 -11.75 0.31 6.29
C LEU A 407 -11.89 -0.29 4.88
N LYS A 408 -11.02 0.08 3.93
CA LYS A 408 -10.99 -0.44 2.57
C LYS A 408 -10.34 -1.84 2.58
N PRO A 409 -11.06 -2.91 2.19
CA PRO A 409 -10.45 -4.21 2.06
C PRO A 409 -9.54 -4.25 0.84
N GLU A 410 -8.34 -4.77 1.00
CA GLU A 410 -7.37 -5.00 -0.08
C GLU A 410 -7.20 -6.49 -0.35
N GLN A 411 -7.33 -6.88 -1.62
CA GLN A 411 -7.21 -8.27 -2.03
C GLN A 411 -5.79 -8.63 -2.44
N ALA A 412 -5.27 -9.74 -1.92
CA ALA A 412 -4.14 -10.42 -2.54
C ALA A 412 -4.57 -11.02 -3.89
N TYR A 413 -4.37 -10.29 -5.00
CA TYR A 413 -4.87 -10.67 -6.32
C TYR A 413 -4.47 -12.07 -6.77
N THR A 414 -3.30 -12.54 -6.37
CA THR A 414 -2.76 -13.86 -6.76
C THR A 414 -3.18 -14.98 -5.83
N ASN A 415 -3.88 -14.66 -4.75
CA ASN A 415 -4.59 -15.63 -3.94
C ASN A 415 -5.97 -15.06 -3.58
N PRO A 416 -6.93 -15.09 -4.52
CA PRO A 416 -8.17 -14.36 -4.38
C PRO A 416 -9.06 -14.85 -3.22
N ASN A 417 -8.74 -16.01 -2.64
CA ASN A 417 -9.40 -16.59 -1.48
C ASN A 417 -8.69 -16.32 -0.15
N LYS A 418 -7.50 -15.69 -0.19
CA LYS A 418 -6.89 -15.15 1.02
C LYS A 418 -7.82 -14.07 1.55
N GLN A 419 -7.96 -14.03 2.88
CA GLN A 419 -8.73 -12.97 3.52
C GLN A 419 -8.16 -11.61 3.12
N PRO A 420 -9.01 -10.64 2.71
CA PRO A 420 -8.56 -9.29 2.48
C PRO A 420 -7.85 -8.71 3.69
N VAL A 421 -6.86 -7.88 3.43
CA VAL A 421 -6.12 -7.13 4.45
C VAL A 421 -6.60 -5.69 4.47
N TYR A 422 -6.24 -4.97 5.54
CA TYR A 422 -6.63 -3.59 5.74
C TYR A 422 -5.36 -2.78 6.02
N CYS A 423 -5.17 -1.67 5.29
CA CYS A 423 -3.99 -0.83 5.45
C CYS A 423 -3.91 -0.28 6.87
N SER A 424 -2.70 -0.27 7.41
CA SER A 424 -2.37 0.12 8.78
C SER A 424 -3.24 -0.52 9.87
N ALA A 425 -3.67 -1.79 9.70
CA ALA A 425 -4.56 -2.47 10.64
C ALA A 425 -4.06 -2.48 12.09
N TYR A 426 -2.75 -2.68 12.28
CA TYR A 426 -2.12 -2.70 13.60
C TYR A 426 -0.95 -1.73 13.64
N TYR A 427 -0.64 -1.22 14.82
CA TYR A 427 0.55 -0.39 15.05
C TYR A 427 1.50 -1.01 16.08
N ILE A 428 2.76 -0.61 16.00
CA ILE A 428 3.81 -0.86 16.99
C ILE A 428 4.51 0.47 17.25
N MET A 429 4.52 0.93 18.50
CA MET A 429 5.26 2.09 18.96
C MET A 429 6.44 1.63 19.81
N PHE A 430 7.62 2.19 19.58
CA PHE A 430 8.82 1.85 20.33
C PHE A 430 9.78 3.02 20.42
N ARG A 431 10.69 2.95 21.40
CA ARG A 431 11.74 3.95 21.60
C ARG A 431 12.86 3.39 22.47
N GLY A 432 14.09 3.44 21.97
CA GLY A 432 15.27 3.09 22.77
C GLY A 432 15.40 1.60 23.07
N THR A 433 16.28 1.27 24.02
CA THR A 433 16.59 -0.09 24.44
C THR A 433 15.72 -0.54 25.63
N SER A 434 15.43 -1.84 25.69
CA SER A 434 14.64 -2.46 26.77
C SER A 434 15.30 -2.40 28.16
N HIS A 435 16.59 -2.08 28.23
CA HIS A 435 17.38 -2.12 29.46
C HIS A 435 17.38 -0.81 30.30
N GLN A 436 16.56 0.20 29.98
CA GLN A 436 16.38 1.38 30.83
C GLN A 436 15.02 1.42 31.53
N LEU A 437 15.01 0.86 32.75
CA LEU A 437 14.48 1.41 34.01
C LEU A 437 13.87 0.32 34.91
N ASP A 438 14.50 0.11 36.06
CA ASP A 438 13.84 -0.31 37.28
C ASP A 438 12.61 0.60 37.53
N GLY A 439 11.39 0.14 37.25
CA GLY A 439 10.18 0.73 37.86
C GLY A 439 8.92 0.96 37.02
N GLU A 440 8.88 0.71 35.70
CA GLU A 440 7.61 0.84 34.94
C GLU A 440 7.32 -0.43 34.13
N GLU A 441 6.34 -1.20 34.62
CA GLU A 441 5.77 -2.35 33.91
C GLU A 441 5.24 -1.93 32.53
N ALA A 442 5.63 -2.68 31.50
CA ALA A 442 5.11 -2.52 30.16
C ALA A 442 3.58 -2.62 30.16
N VAL A 443 2.88 -1.60 29.65
CA VAL A 443 1.44 -1.67 29.42
C VAL A 443 1.21 -2.49 28.15
N GLY A 444 1.09 -3.80 28.31
CA GLY A 444 0.64 -4.71 27.25
C GLY A 444 -0.87 -4.55 27.02
N LYS A 445 -1.25 -4.40 25.75
CA LYS A 445 -2.62 -4.36 25.22
C LYS A 445 -3.53 -3.31 25.91
N MET A 446 -3.67 -2.12 25.30
CA MET A 446 -4.80 -1.25 25.63
C MET A 446 -6.08 -1.90 25.07
N ASP A 447 -6.87 -2.53 25.94
CA ASP A 447 -8.20 -2.99 25.58
C ASP A 447 -9.08 -1.78 25.24
N SER A 448 -9.69 -1.84 24.05
CA SER A 448 -10.72 -0.92 23.56
C SER A 448 -12.03 -1.17 24.30
N SER A 449 -12.09 -0.73 25.56
CA SER A 449 -13.34 -0.69 26.31
C SER A 449 -13.35 0.49 27.27
N ILE A 450 -13.74 1.67 26.75
CA ILE A 450 -14.61 2.65 27.44
C ILE A 450 -15.48 3.33 26.40
#